data_AF-A0AAD6FZS2-F1
#
_entry.id   AF-A0AAD6FZS2-F1
#
_cell.length_a   1.000
_cell.length_b   1.000
_cell.length_c   1.000
_cell.angle_alpha   90.00
_cell.angle_beta   90.00
_cell.angle_gamma   90.00
#
_symmetry.space_group_name_H-M   'P 1'
#
loop_
_entity.id
_entity.type
_entity.pdbx_description
1 polymer ?
#
loop_
_entity_poly.entity_id
_entity_poly.type
_entity_poly.pdbx_seq_one_letter_code
_entity_poly.pdbx_strand_id
1 'polypeptide(L)'
;MTEASKASAQHFVTNILPLYHGPYVKIRIKPSNNEYKISKSLLCAESAVFSAMFEGEFLESQQLTADLEEMEYVISVRSLEALFQWLYLRVVKFDVEDPGEHISAAMELVRLADKYNIIGLETEMAQYIKRILVANPHPQTNDFWQHVDTNTYWLTPVHIISATFLPHEHPVR
;
A
#
# COMPACT_ATOMS: atom_id res chain seq x y z
N MET A 1 -11.89 -0.44 -9.97
CA MET A 1 -11.57 -1.16 -11.23
C MET A 1 -12.77 -1.38 -12.17
N THR A 2 -13.90 -0.69 -11.97
CA THR A 2 -15.15 -0.93 -12.73
C THR A 2 -15.38 -0.03 -13.94
N GLU A 3 -14.52 0.96 -14.20
CA GLU A 3 -14.70 1.86 -15.36
C GLU A 3 -13.83 1.51 -16.57
N ALA A 4 -12.74 0.75 -16.39
CA ALA A 4 -11.84 0.42 -17.50
C ALA A 4 -12.45 -0.56 -18.52
N SER A 5 -13.42 -1.40 -18.12
CA SER A 5 -14.03 -2.38 -19.04
C SER A 5 -15.07 -1.80 -19.99
N LYS A 6 -15.41 -0.50 -19.87
CA LYS A 6 -16.28 0.24 -20.81
C LYS A 6 -15.51 1.14 -21.79
N ALA A 7 -14.20 1.21 -21.68
CA ALA A 7 -13.38 2.09 -22.53
C ALA A 7 -13.08 1.42 -23.88
N SER A 8 -13.12 2.19 -24.98
CA SER A 8 -12.82 1.66 -26.32
C SER A 8 -11.39 1.12 -26.42
N ALA A 9 -11.12 0.25 -27.39
CA ALA A 9 -9.76 -0.25 -27.65
C ALA A 9 -8.74 0.89 -27.84
N GLN A 10 -9.19 2.01 -28.43
CA GLN A 10 -8.36 3.20 -28.59
C GLN A 10 -8.01 3.84 -27.24
N HIS A 11 -8.95 3.97 -26.31
CA HIS A 11 -8.67 4.46 -24.97
C HIS A 11 -7.66 3.57 -24.22
N PHE A 12 -7.78 2.25 -24.36
CA PHE A 12 -6.81 1.31 -23.77
C PHE A 12 -5.40 1.54 -24.32
N VAL A 13 -5.23 1.62 -25.65
CA VAL A 13 -3.93 1.84 -26.28
C VAL A 13 -3.33 3.19 -25.92
N THR A 14 -4.16 4.24 -25.79
CA THR A 14 -3.65 5.59 -25.49
C THR A 14 -3.32 5.78 -24.01
N ASN A 15 -4.12 5.24 -23.09
CA ASN A 15 -4.03 5.58 -21.66
C ASN A 15 -3.50 4.45 -20.77
N ILE A 16 -3.74 3.19 -21.15
CA ILE A 16 -3.40 2.02 -20.31
C ILE A 16 -2.12 1.35 -20.78
N LEU A 17 -1.98 1.14 -22.09
CA LEU A 17 -0.82 0.46 -22.69
C LEU A 17 0.53 1.14 -22.32
N PRO A 18 0.67 2.48 -22.31
CA PRO A 18 1.93 3.12 -21.93
C PRO A 18 2.36 2.81 -20.49
N LEU A 19 1.40 2.57 -19.58
CA LEU A 19 1.68 2.21 -18.19
C LEU A 19 2.49 0.91 -18.07
N TYR A 20 2.45 0.05 -19.08
CA TYR A 20 3.18 -1.23 -19.12
C TYR A 20 4.45 -1.20 -19.96
N HIS A 21 4.66 -0.17 -20.79
CA HIS A 21 5.78 -0.13 -21.75
C HIS A 21 6.81 0.97 -21.47
N GLY A 22 6.50 1.94 -20.59
CA GLY A 22 7.47 2.89 -20.07
C GLY A 22 7.16 4.36 -20.44
N PRO A 23 7.99 5.32 -19.99
CA PRO A 23 9.31 5.15 -19.37
C PRO A 23 9.28 4.55 -17.95
N TYR A 24 10.39 3.91 -17.55
CA TYR A 24 10.55 3.32 -16.21
C TYR A 24 11.45 4.17 -15.33
N VAL A 25 11.19 4.16 -14.03
CA VAL A 25 12.08 4.65 -12.98
C VAL A 25 12.57 3.48 -12.12
N LYS A 26 13.69 3.69 -11.43
CA LYS A 26 14.24 2.76 -10.46
C LYS A 26 13.95 3.26 -9.05
N ILE A 27 13.43 2.38 -8.20
CA ILE A 27 13.29 2.62 -6.77
C ILE A 27 14.25 1.69 -6.05
N ARG A 28 15.16 2.25 -5.26
CA ARG A 28 16.11 1.49 -4.44
C ARG A 28 15.82 1.70 -2.97
N ILE A 29 15.72 0.61 -2.22
CA ILE A 29 15.54 0.68 -0.76
C ILE A 29 16.90 0.62 -0.08
N LYS A 30 17.16 1.47 0.91
CA LYS A 30 18.39 1.48 1.72
C LYS A 30 18.06 1.13 3.17
N PRO A 31 18.85 0.27 3.85
CA PRO A 31 20.12 -0.30 3.42
C PRO A 31 20.04 -1.64 2.66
N SER A 32 18.85 -2.25 2.54
CA SER A 32 18.67 -3.57 1.89
C SER A 32 19.19 -3.64 0.44
N ASN A 33 19.26 -2.49 -0.24
CA ASN A 33 19.73 -2.32 -1.61
C ASN A 33 18.91 -3.09 -2.66
N ASN A 34 17.66 -3.41 -2.33
CA ASN A 34 16.69 -3.96 -3.28
C ASN A 34 16.36 -2.88 -4.33
N GLU A 35 16.43 -3.23 -5.61
CA GLU A 35 16.15 -2.34 -6.74
C GLU A 35 14.95 -2.86 -7.52
N TYR A 36 13.98 -1.98 -7.76
CA TYR A 36 12.79 -2.28 -8.54
C TYR A 36 12.68 -1.31 -9.72
N LYS A 37 12.22 -1.82 -10.87
CA LYS A 37 11.86 -0.99 -12.02
C LYS A 37 10.35 -0.90 -12.11
N ILE A 38 9.82 0.32 -12.12
CA ILE A 38 8.38 0.59 -12.19
C ILE A 38 8.08 1.66 -13.23
N SER A 39 6.88 1.61 -13.81
CA SER A 39 6.40 2.62 -14.74
C SER A 39 6.34 3.99 -14.09
N LYS A 40 7.05 4.96 -14.68
CA LYS A 40 7.08 6.35 -14.22
C LYS A 40 5.68 6.95 -14.21
N SER A 41 4.94 6.76 -15.30
CA SER A 41 3.60 7.33 -15.46
C SER A 41 2.62 6.77 -14.43
N LEU A 42 2.71 5.47 -14.14
CA LEU A 42 1.86 4.84 -13.12
C LEU A 42 2.16 5.41 -11.73
N LEU A 43 3.44 5.50 -11.37
CA LEU A 43 3.86 5.97 -10.07
C LEU A 43 3.52 7.46 -9.86
N CYS A 44 3.78 8.30 -10.87
CA CYS A 44 3.52 9.75 -10.80
C CYS A 44 2.03 10.08 -10.84
N ALA A 45 1.21 9.29 -11.55
CA ALA A 45 -0.24 9.48 -11.59
C ALA A 45 -0.89 9.25 -10.22
N GLU A 46 -0.33 8.37 -9.41
CA GLU A 46 -0.90 7.96 -8.12
C GLU A 46 -0.28 8.69 -6.92
N SER A 47 0.82 9.41 -7.12
CA SER A 47 1.53 10.09 -6.04
C SER A 47 2.04 11.45 -6.50
N ALA A 48 1.49 12.50 -5.87
CA ALA A 48 1.98 13.86 -6.09
C ALA A 48 3.45 14.01 -5.67
N VAL A 49 3.90 13.24 -4.66
CA VAL A 49 5.30 13.25 -4.19
C VAL A 49 6.22 12.65 -5.25
N PHE A 50 5.86 11.50 -5.83
CA PHE A 50 6.66 10.90 -6.90
C PHE A 50 6.60 11.71 -8.20
N SER A 51 5.47 12.34 -8.54
CA SER A 51 5.41 13.29 -9.66
C SER A 51 6.39 14.45 -9.44
N ALA A 52 6.37 15.09 -8.27
CA ALA A 52 7.34 16.16 -7.96
C ALA A 52 8.80 15.67 -8.04
N MET A 53 9.06 14.44 -7.57
CA MET A 53 10.40 13.83 -7.58
C MET A 53 10.92 13.53 -9.00
N PHE A 54 10.10 12.93 -9.87
CA PHE A 54 10.55 12.44 -11.17
C PHE A 54 10.23 13.38 -12.34
N GLU A 55 9.36 14.38 -12.16
CA GLU A 55 9.01 15.36 -13.19
C GLU A 55 9.51 16.77 -12.85
N GLY A 56 10.01 16.98 -11.63
CA GLY A 56 10.67 18.21 -11.21
C GLY A 56 12.13 18.30 -11.65
N GLU A 57 12.86 19.26 -11.07
CA GLU A 57 14.26 19.56 -11.39
C GLU A 57 15.28 18.84 -10.49
N PHE A 58 14.86 17.79 -9.79
CA PHE A 58 15.70 17.04 -8.85
C PHE A 58 16.63 16.03 -9.56
N LEU A 59 17.64 15.52 -8.84
CA LEU A 59 18.56 14.51 -9.39
C LEU A 59 17.83 13.23 -9.81
N GLU A 60 16.75 12.91 -9.11
CA GLU A 60 15.90 11.75 -9.34
C GLU A 60 15.22 11.80 -10.72
N SER A 61 14.85 13.00 -11.21
CA SER A 61 14.25 13.16 -12.54
C SER A 61 15.27 12.96 -13.66
N GLN A 62 16.53 13.35 -13.43
CA GLN A 62 17.63 13.18 -14.38
C GLN A 62 18.12 11.73 -14.42
N GLN A 63 18.25 11.10 -13.26
CA GLN A 63 18.76 9.73 -13.11
C GLN A 63 17.66 8.66 -13.27
N LEU A 64 16.40 9.07 -13.27
CA LEU A 64 15.23 8.18 -13.22
C LEU A 64 15.37 7.14 -12.10
N THR A 65 15.95 7.53 -10.98
CA THR A 65 16.26 6.67 -9.84
C THR A 65 16.00 7.42 -8.55
N ALA A 66 15.30 6.81 -7.60
CA ALA A 66 15.10 7.33 -6.26
C ALA A 66 15.56 6.32 -5.22
N ASP A 67 16.26 6.82 -4.20
CA ASP A 67 16.69 6.04 -3.04
C ASP A 67 15.74 6.33 -1.88
N LEU A 68 15.07 5.28 -1.39
CA LEU A 68 14.17 5.34 -0.26
C LEU A 68 14.84 4.71 0.96
N GLU A 69 14.87 5.42 2.07
CA GLU A 69 15.40 4.89 3.33
C GLU A 69 14.33 4.07 4.04
N GLU A 70 14.70 2.87 4.48
CA GLU A 70 13.87 2.06 5.37
C GLU A 70 13.54 2.86 6.61
N MET A 71 12.26 2.82 6.95
CA MET A 71 11.70 3.57 8.06
C MET A 71 10.75 2.66 8.78
N GLU A 72 11.02 2.43 10.06
CA GLU A 72 10.24 1.51 10.89
C GLU A 72 8.74 1.84 10.77
N TYR A 73 7.94 0.80 10.48
CA TYR A 73 6.50 0.87 10.25
C TYR A 73 6.02 1.70 9.05
N VAL A 74 6.89 2.24 8.20
CA VAL A 74 6.50 3.07 7.05
C VAL A 74 7.06 2.51 5.75
N ILE A 75 8.39 2.47 5.62
CA ILE A 75 9.07 2.02 4.41
C ILE A 75 9.75 0.70 4.73
N SER A 76 9.23 -0.38 4.16
CA SER A 76 9.81 -1.72 4.18
C SER A 76 9.81 -2.27 2.76
N VAL A 77 10.61 -3.31 2.52
CA VAL A 77 10.56 -4.08 1.25
C VAL A 77 9.13 -4.55 0.98
N ARG A 78 8.48 -5.09 2.01
CA ARG A 78 7.10 -5.58 1.98
C ARG A 78 6.10 -4.50 1.60
N SER A 79 6.17 -3.31 2.21
CA SER A 79 5.21 -2.23 1.92
C SER A 79 5.37 -1.68 0.51
N LEU A 80 6.61 -1.62 0.00
CA LEU A 80 6.89 -1.18 -1.35
C LEU A 80 6.40 -2.17 -2.41
N GLU A 81 6.64 -3.47 -2.21
CA GLU A 81 6.15 -4.52 -3.11
C GLU A 81 4.61 -4.58 -3.12
N ALA A 82 3.97 -4.43 -1.96
CA ALA A 82 2.52 -4.33 -1.84
C ALA A 82 1.97 -3.10 -2.57
N LEU A 83 2.63 -1.94 -2.46
CA LEU A 83 2.26 -0.74 -3.21
C LEU A 83 2.36 -1.00 -4.71
N PHE A 84 3.44 -1.62 -5.19
CA PHE A 84 3.60 -1.92 -6.61
C PHE A 84 2.50 -2.86 -7.11
N GLN A 85 2.18 -3.90 -6.35
CA GLN A 85 1.08 -4.79 -6.68
C GLN A 85 -0.25 -4.01 -6.79
N TRP A 86 -0.51 -3.09 -5.85
CA TRP A 86 -1.70 -2.25 -5.89
C TRP A 86 -1.72 -1.29 -7.08
N LEU A 87 -0.60 -0.63 -7.40
CA LEU A 87 -0.55 0.29 -8.54
C LEU A 87 -0.93 -0.41 -9.86
N TYR A 88 -0.48 -1.65 -10.05
CA TYR A 88 -0.74 -2.41 -11.27
C TYR A 88 -2.08 -3.15 -11.28
N LEU A 89 -2.52 -3.70 -10.13
CA LEU A 89 -3.68 -4.62 -10.05
C LEU A 89 -4.87 -4.07 -9.27
N ARG A 90 -4.69 -2.96 -8.53
CA ARG A 90 -5.67 -2.39 -7.59
C ARG A 90 -6.19 -3.39 -6.56
N VAL A 91 -5.32 -4.33 -6.20
CA VAL A 91 -5.53 -5.36 -5.18
C VAL A 91 -4.19 -5.65 -4.55
N VAL A 92 -4.18 -5.88 -3.24
CA VAL A 92 -3.00 -6.34 -2.50
C VAL A 92 -3.25 -7.75 -1.95
N LYS A 93 -2.23 -8.60 -2.05
CA LYS A 93 -2.16 -9.93 -1.48
C LYS A 93 -0.86 -10.05 -0.71
N PHE A 94 -0.97 -10.10 0.61
CA PHE A 94 0.17 -10.35 1.47
C PHE A 94 0.43 -11.85 1.58
N ASP A 95 1.67 -12.26 1.36
CA ASP A 95 2.12 -13.65 1.51
C ASP A 95 2.48 -13.94 2.98
N VAL A 96 1.48 -13.87 3.86
CA VAL A 96 1.60 -14.15 5.29
C VAL A 96 0.41 -14.99 5.74
N GLU A 97 0.61 -15.88 6.70
CA GLU A 97 -0.46 -16.74 7.24
C GLU A 97 -1.10 -16.16 8.51
N ASP A 98 -0.32 -15.44 9.31
CA ASP A 98 -0.75 -14.93 10.62
C ASP A 98 -1.70 -13.71 10.46
N PRO A 99 -2.89 -13.72 11.11
CA PRO A 99 -3.83 -12.60 11.05
C PRO A 99 -3.26 -11.28 11.60
N GLY A 100 -2.44 -11.33 12.65
CA GLY A 100 -1.75 -10.17 13.20
C GLY A 100 -0.75 -9.58 12.21
N GLU A 101 0.01 -10.43 11.51
CA GLU A 101 0.93 -10.00 10.45
C GLU A 101 0.23 -9.42 9.24
N HIS A 102 -0.96 -9.93 8.87
CA HIS A 102 -1.78 -9.28 7.86
C HIS A 102 -2.16 -7.84 8.23
N ILE A 103 -2.48 -7.60 9.51
CA ILE A 103 -2.78 -6.25 10.01
C ILE A 103 -1.51 -5.39 9.95
N SER A 104 -0.37 -5.91 10.44
CA SER A 104 0.93 -5.21 10.37
C SER A 104 1.29 -4.79 8.95
N ALA A 105 1.17 -5.71 7.98
CA ALA A 105 1.50 -5.44 6.58
C ALA A 105 0.57 -4.41 5.94
N ALA A 106 -0.74 -4.47 6.23
CA ALA A 106 -1.71 -3.48 5.77
C ALA A 106 -1.41 -2.09 6.35
N MET A 107 -1.03 -2.01 7.63
CA MET A 107 -0.67 -0.74 8.27
C MET A 107 0.60 -0.12 7.69
N GLU A 108 1.64 -0.93 7.42
CA GLU A 108 2.86 -0.45 6.77
C GLU A 108 2.57 0.13 5.38
N LEU A 109 1.73 -0.55 4.58
CA LEU A 109 1.34 -0.06 3.25
C LEU A 109 0.60 1.27 3.34
N VAL A 110 -0.32 1.42 4.27
CA VAL A 110 -1.09 2.65 4.46
C VAL A 110 -0.19 3.80 4.87
N ARG A 111 0.76 3.56 5.78
CA ARG A 111 1.72 4.59 6.19
C ARG A 111 2.66 4.99 5.05
N LEU A 112 3.06 4.04 4.21
CA LEU A 112 3.78 4.33 2.97
C LEU A 112 2.92 5.20 2.04
N ALA A 113 1.65 4.84 1.85
CA ALA A 113 0.72 5.58 1.01
C ALA A 113 0.55 7.03 1.50
N ASP A 114 0.33 7.24 2.80
CA ASP A 114 0.25 8.56 3.42
C ASP A 114 1.53 9.37 3.19
N LYS A 115 2.71 8.76 3.42
CA LYS A 115 4.00 9.42 3.23
C LYS A 115 4.20 9.93 1.80
N TYR A 116 3.73 9.19 0.81
CA TYR A 116 3.84 9.54 -0.60
C TYR A 116 2.54 10.16 -1.17
N ASN A 117 1.58 10.51 -0.32
CA ASN A 117 0.29 11.09 -0.71
C ASN A 117 -0.44 10.27 -1.80
N ILE A 118 -0.58 8.97 -1.56
CA ILE A 118 -1.27 8.02 -2.45
C ILE A 118 -2.68 7.79 -1.89
N ILE A 119 -3.68 8.27 -2.62
CA ILE A 119 -5.07 8.29 -2.17
C ILE A 119 -5.79 7.01 -2.64
N GLY A 120 -6.75 6.53 -1.84
CA GLY A 120 -7.66 5.44 -2.19
C GLY A 120 -7.29 4.10 -1.57
N LEU A 121 -6.05 3.96 -1.10
CA LEU A 121 -5.60 2.80 -0.33
C LEU A 121 -6.21 2.76 1.08
N GLU A 122 -6.52 3.92 1.68
CA GLU A 122 -6.89 4.02 3.10
C GLU A 122 -8.17 3.23 3.40
N THR A 123 -9.19 3.43 2.57
CA THR A 123 -10.49 2.76 2.74
C THR A 123 -10.41 1.27 2.42
N GLU A 124 -9.64 0.91 1.39
CA GLU A 124 -9.45 -0.50 1.00
C GLU A 124 -8.75 -1.28 2.11
N MET A 125 -7.68 -0.71 2.68
CA MET A 125 -6.92 -1.34 3.76
C MET A 125 -7.69 -1.36 5.08
N ALA A 126 -8.49 -0.34 5.39
CA ALA A 126 -9.39 -0.36 6.55
C ALA A 126 -10.41 -1.51 6.45
N GLN A 127 -11.01 -1.70 5.26
CA GLN A 127 -11.91 -2.83 5.03
C GLN A 127 -11.18 -4.17 5.08
N TYR A 128 -9.96 -4.24 4.55
CA TYR A 128 -9.12 -5.43 4.62
C TYR A 128 -8.86 -5.84 6.09
N ILE A 129 -8.37 -4.92 6.92
CA ILE A 129 -8.13 -5.13 8.36
C ILE A 129 -9.41 -5.57 9.06
N LYS A 130 -10.54 -4.87 8.80
CA LYS A 130 -11.84 -5.25 9.37
C LYS A 130 -12.24 -6.69 9.03
N ARG A 131 -12.02 -7.15 7.79
CA ARG A 131 -12.31 -8.53 7.39
C ARG A 131 -11.43 -9.53 8.12
N ILE A 132 -10.14 -9.24 8.29
CA ILE A 132 -9.22 -10.08 9.06
C ILE A 132 -9.70 -10.22 10.52
N LEU A 133 -10.08 -9.12 11.16
CA LEU A 133 -10.56 -9.13 12.55
C LEU A 133 -11.86 -9.94 12.71
N VAL A 134 -12.82 -9.76 11.81
CA VAL A 134 -14.11 -10.48 11.86
C VAL A 134 -13.95 -11.97 11.53
N ALA A 135 -13.06 -12.32 10.59
CA ALA A 135 -12.83 -13.70 10.19
C ALA A 135 -12.05 -14.52 11.23
N ASN A 136 -11.33 -13.85 12.13
CA ASN A 136 -10.49 -14.51 13.12
C ASN A 136 -10.90 -14.10 14.54
N PRO A 137 -12.11 -14.50 15.00
CA PRO A 137 -12.59 -14.12 16.30
C PRO A 137 -11.76 -14.75 17.43
N HIS A 138 -11.86 -14.20 18.64
CA HIS A 138 -11.23 -14.77 19.84
C HIS A 138 -11.57 -16.28 19.96
N PRO A 139 -10.60 -17.17 20.27
CA PRO A 139 -10.81 -18.63 20.25
C PRO A 139 -11.93 -19.16 21.15
N GLN A 140 -12.31 -18.40 22.18
CA GLN A 140 -13.40 -18.74 23.10
C GLN A 140 -14.78 -18.26 22.63
N THR A 141 -14.86 -17.49 21.54
CA THR A 141 -16.14 -17.04 20.95
C THR A 141 -16.87 -18.23 20.32
N ASN A 142 -18.16 -18.36 20.59
CA ASN A 142 -19.04 -19.35 19.95
C ASN A 142 -20.47 -18.79 19.80
N ASP A 143 -21.38 -19.59 19.23
CA ASP A 143 -22.76 -19.18 18.93
C ASP A 143 -23.58 -18.74 20.15
N PHE A 144 -23.18 -19.16 21.36
CA PHE A 144 -23.89 -18.87 22.62
C PHE A 144 -23.19 -17.82 23.48
N TRP A 145 -21.93 -17.50 23.18
CA TRP A 145 -21.13 -16.59 23.99
C TRP A 145 -20.10 -15.82 23.16
N GLN A 146 -20.14 -14.49 23.28
CA GLN A 146 -19.22 -13.59 22.63
C GLN A 146 -18.19 -13.09 23.65
N HIS A 147 -16.90 -13.37 23.40
CA HIS A 147 -15.81 -12.88 24.23
C HIS A 147 -15.70 -11.35 24.09
N VAL A 148 -15.29 -10.64 25.15
CA VAL A 148 -15.14 -9.17 25.11
C VAL A 148 -14.18 -8.74 23.99
N ASP A 149 -13.12 -9.53 23.79
CA ASP A 149 -12.12 -9.34 22.74
C ASP A 149 -12.40 -10.09 21.42
N THR A 150 -13.65 -10.47 21.14
CA THR A 150 -13.99 -11.27 19.95
C THR A 150 -13.35 -10.71 18.67
N ASN A 151 -13.40 -9.39 18.43
CA ASN A 151 -12.85 -8.79 17.20
C ASN A 151 -11.53 -8.03 17.42
N THR A 152 -10.91 -8.15 18.60
CA THR A 152 -9.67 -7.43 18.95
C THR A 152 -8.54 -8.36 19.36
N TYR A 153 -8.78 -9.67 19.43
CA TYR A 153 -7.79 -10.66 19.84
C TYR A 153 -6.46 -10.58 19.08
N TRP A 154 -6.49 -10.29 17.78
CA TRP A 154 -5.31 -10.17 16.93
C TRP A 154 -4.70 -8.76 16.90
N LEU A 155 -5.32 -7.78 17.58
CA LEU A 155 -4.75 -6.44 17.72
C LEU A 155 -3.74 -6.43 18.85
N THR A 156 -2.51 -6.09 18.50
CA THR A 156 -1.40 -5.95 19.43
C THR A 156 -1.23 -4.47 19.83
N PRO A 157 -0.55 -4.17 20.95
CA PRO A 157 -0.16 -2.81 21.27
C PRO A 157 0.64 -2.13 20.16
N VAL A 158 1.42 -2.90 19.38
CA VAL A 158 2.19 -2.38 18.23
C VAL A 158 1.24 -1.87 17.14
N HIS A 159 0.13 -2.57 16.87
CA HIS A 159 -0.88 -2.09 15.93
C HIS A 159 -1.50 -0.78 16.42
N ILE A 160 -1.88 -0.70 17.69
CA ILE A 160 -2.46 0.52 18.27
C ILE A 160 -1.49 1.69 18.17
N ILE A 161 -0.22 1.48 18.57
CA ILE A 161 0.83 2.49 18.48
C ILE A 161 1.05 2.89 17.01
N SER A 162 1.12 1.93 16.09
CA SER A 162 1.32 2.20 14.67
C SER A 162 0.19 3.06 14.09
N ALA A 163 -1.05 2.86 14.53
CA ALA A 163 -2.21 3.65 14.09
C ALA A 163 -2.14 5.11 14.57
N THR A 164 -1.43 5.39 15.66
CA THR A 164 -1.29 6.78 16.15
C THR A 164 -0.43 7.66 15.25
N PHE A 165 0.40 7.07 14.40
CA PHE A 165 1.20 7.77 13.40
C PHE A 165 0.41 8.14 12.13
N LEU A 166 -0.82 7.64 11.99
CA LEU A 166 -1.73 8.03 10.92
C LEU A 166 -2.45 9.34 11.29
N PRO A 167 -2.83 10.15 10.29
CA PRO A 167 -3.62 11.35 10.50
C PRO A 167 -4.88 11.10 11.34
N HIS A 168 -5.40 12.16 11.97
CA HIS A 168 -6.70 12.06 12.63
C HIS A 168 -7.79 11.77 11.58
N GLU A 169 -8.79 10.96 11.95
CA GLU A 169 -9.87 10.51 11.06
C GLU A 169 -9.43 9.61 9.89
N HIS A 170 -8.16 9.21 9.84
CA HIS A 170 -7.69 8.24 8.85
C HIS A 170 -8.48 6.92 9.01
N PRO A 171 -9.09 6.34 7.95
CA PRO A 171 -10.00 5.20 8.05
C PRO A 171 -9.49 3.95 8.77
N VAL A 172 -8.17 3.74 8.77
CA VAL A 172 -7.48 2.63 9.46
C VAL A 172 -7.28 2.88 10.95
N ARG A 173 -7.27 4.15 11.39
CA ARG A 173 -7.09 4.55 12.78
C ARG A 173 -8.42 4.50 13.54
#